data_AF-A0A3D5VCE6-F1
#
_entry.id   AF-A0A3D5VCE6-F1
#
_cell.length_a   1.000
_cell.length_b   1.000
_cell.length_c   1.000
_cell.angle_alpha   90.00
_cell.angle_beta   90.00
_cell.angle_gamma   90.00
#
_symmetry.space_group_name_H-M   'P 1'
#
loop_
_entity.id
_entity.type
_entity.pdbx_description
1 polymer ?
#
loop_
_entity_poly.entity_id
_entity_poly.type
_entity_poly.pdbx_seq_one_letter_code
_entity_poly.pdbx_strand_id
1 'polypeptide(L)'
;MSRWTKKIENSVKLAGKEQDRSDFLNAFFESEAYVPKNQEEEKELEEFSLVLHSMALLIYIAKANRVIEPEVKQQIIEDLTFQLHQRPPREYQKLKDEFGTYEKEIISNIFDTILAEYEEGKVDVNKIIKAINIVYKNNLEKRYYILRLCYYCAYSDNYLDKEEANRIAEVAKKLKIGDDVRQAVEEEVIDELQASMH
;
A
#
# COMPACT_ATOMS: atom_id res chain seq x y z
N MET A 1 -15.26 1.03 16.80
CA MET A 1 -14.64 -0.28 17.11
C MET A 1 -13.46 -0.43 16.16
N SER A 2 -12.37 -1.11 16.57
CA SER A 2 -11.19 -1.29 15.70
C SER A 2 -11.59 -1.92 14.36
N ARG A 3 -11.16 -1.33 13.25
CA ARG A 3 -11.48 -1.80 11.88
C ARG A 3 -10.93 -3.20 11.61
N TRP A 4 -9.82 -3.55 12.26
CA TRP A 4 -9.26 -4.89 12.26
C TRP A 4 -9.53 -5.56 13.60
N THR A 5 -10.12 -6.76 13.57
CA THR A 5 -10.39 -7.50 14.79
C THR A 5 -9.09 -7.96 15.46
N LYS A 6 -9.17 -8.24 16.77
CA LYS A 6 -8.12 -8.91 17.53
C LYS A 6 -7.72 -10.31 17.00
N LYS A 7 -8.20 -10.76 15.84
CA LYS A 7 -7.86 -12.06 15.23
C LYS A 7 -6.87 -11.95 14.07
N ILE A 8 -6.81 -10.80 13.39
CA ILE A 8 -5.62 -10.40 12.62
C ILE A 8 -4.49 -9.99 13.59
N GLU A 9 -4.70 -10.10 14.91
CA GLU A 9 -3.68 -9.83 15.95
C GLU A 9 -2.34 -10.44 15.63
N ASN A 10 -2.21 -11.63 15.05
CA ASN A 10 -0.87 -12.13 14.74
C ASN A 10 -0.18 -11.25 13.70
N SER A 11 -0.82 -10.91 12.58
CA SER A 11 -0.26 -10.00 11.57
C SER A 11 -0.14 -8.56 12.06
N VAL A 12 -1.07 -8.09 12.91
CA VAL A 12 -1.04 -6.76 13.55
C VAL A 12 0.01 -6.67 14.66
N LYS A 13 0.22 -7.72 15.46
CA LYS A 13 1.27 -7.83 16.49
C LYS A 13 2.64 -7.99 15.86
N LEU A 14 2.72 -8.78 14.78
CA LEU A 14 3.90 -8.88 13.92
C LEU A 14 4.27 -7.50 13.34
N ALA A 15 3.27 -6.71 12.95
CA ALA A 15 3.49 -5.31 12.54
C ALA A 15 3.67 -4.34 13.71
N GLY A 16 3.32 -4.72 14.95
CA GLY A 16 3.01 -3.82 16.06
C GLY A 16 4.03 -3.77 17.19
N LYS A 17 5.28 -4.20 16.96
CA LYS A 17 6.44 -4.24 17.90
C LYS A 17 6.69 -5.55 18.66
N GLU A 18 5.94 -6.63 18.46
CA GLU A 18 6.25 -7.92 19.10
C GLU A 18 7.04 -8.87 18.18
N GLN A 19 8.37 -8.87 18.38
CA GLN A 19 9.42 -9.77 17.88
C GLN A 19 10.24 -9.29 16.67
N ASP A 20 11.50 -8.99 17.00
CA ASP A 20 12.78 -9.14 16.31
C ASP A 20 12.78 -10.12 15.10
N ARG A 21 12.04 -9.79 14.04
CA ARG A 21 12.00 -10.57 12.79
C ARG A 21 12.14 -9.66 11.58
N SER A 22 13.39 -9.33 11.28
CA SER A 22 14.00 -9.76 10.03
C SER A 22 13.13 -10.78 9.27
N ASP A 23 12.41 -10.40 8.22
CA ASP A 23 11.59 -11.25 7.32
C ASP A 23 10.05 -11.23 7.53
N PHE A 24 9.48 -10.19 8.13
CA PHE A 24 8.04 -9.90 8.15
C PHE A 24 7.37 -10.02 6.78
N LEU A 25 7.86 -9.34 5.72
CA LEU A 25 7.21 -9.40 4.41
C LEU A 25 7.28 -10.81 3.81
N ASN A 26 8.44 -11.45 3.89
CA ASN A 26 8.61 -12.83 3.42
C ASN A 26 7.68 -13.77 4.20
N ALA A 27 7.59 -13.64 5.52
CA ALA A 27 6.69 -14.43 6.35
C ALA A 27 5.22 -14.18 6.02
N PHE A 28 4.80 -12.94 5.75
CA PHE A 28 3.42 -12.63 5.39
C PHE A 28 3.05 -13.20 4.01
N PHE A 29 3.96 -13.14 3.03
CA PHE A 29 3.71 -13.68 1.69
C PHE A 29 3.88 -15.20 1.57
N GLU A 30 4.68 -15.82 2.44
CA GLU A 30 4.95 -17.26 2.41
C GLU A 30 4.10 -18.05 3.41
N SER A 31 3.57 -17.41 4.46
CA SER A 31 2.78 -18.12 5.46
C SER A 31 1.31 -18.24 5.08
N GLU A 32 0.79 -19.48 5.13
CA GLU A 32 -0.63 -19.80 5.22
C GLU A 32 -1.24 -19.39 6.59
N ALA A 33 -0.68 -18.39 7.29
CA ALA A 33 -0.86 -18.23 8.73
C ALA A 33 -2.26 -17.77 9.17
N TYR A 34 -3.11 -17.33 8.25
CA TYR A 34 -4.46 -16.88 8.59
C TYR A 34 -5.49 -17.37 7.56
N VAL A 35 -6.31 -18.33 7.98
CA VAL A 35 -7.48 -18.79 7.22
C VAL A 35 -8.72 -18.09 7.80
N PRO A 36 -9.37 -17.19 7.04
CA PRO A 36 -10.55 -16.48 7.51
C PRO A 36 -11.69 -17.47 7.77
N LYS A 37 -12.38 -17.32 8.90
CA LYS A 37 -13.46 -18.25 9.32
C LYS A 37 -14.85 -17.78 8.90
N ASN A 38 -14.97 -16.56 8.41
CA ASN A 38 -16.22 -15.96 7.95
C ASN A 38 -15.94 -14.85 6.91
N GLN A 39 -17.00 -14.35 6.28
CA GLN A 39 -16.91 -13.30 5.24
C GLN A 39 -16.38 -11.96 5.76
N GLU A 40 -16.49 -11.69 7.07
CA GLU A 40 -15.97 -10.47 7.69
C GLU A 40 -14.45 -10.55 7.83
N GLU A 41 -13.94 -11.66 8.35
CA GLU A 41 -12.50 -11.97 8.46
C GLU A 41 -11.82 -12.03 7.08
N GLU A 42 -12.52 -12.55 6.06
CA GLU A 42 -12.02 -12.57 4.67
C GLU A 42 -11.84 -11.15 4.12
N LYS A 43 -12.80 -10.27 4.39
CA LYS A 43 -12.71 -8.86 4.01
C LYS A 43 -11.57 -8.16 4.75
N GLU A 44 -11.49 -8.32 6.07
CA GLU A 44 -10.44 -7.70 6.87
C GLU A 44 -9.04 -8.12 6.39
N LEU A 45 -8.85 -9.41 6.08
CA LEU A 45 -7.59 -9.92 5.53
C LEU A 45 -7.28 -9.29 4.17
N GLU A 46 -8.27 -9.14 3.31
CA GLU A 46 -8.11 -8.53 2.00
C GLU A 46 -7.74 -7.03 2.10
N GLU A 47 -8.35 -6.29 3.04
CA GLU A 47 -8.00 -4.90 3.30
C GLU A 47 -6.57 -4.77 3.83
N PHE A 48 -6.22 -5.59 4.82
CA PHE A 48 -4.88 -5.59 5.41
C PHE A 48 -3.82 -5.96 4.38
N SER A 49 -4.09 -6.97 3.54
CA SER A 49 -3.20 -7.36 2.44
C SER A 49 -3.02 -6.22 1.45
N LEU A 50 -4.08 -5.48 1.12
CA LEU A 50 -3.98 -4.31 0.23
C LEU A 50 -3.11 -3.22 0.83
N VAL A 51 -3.26 -2.92 2.13
CA VAL A 51 -2.41 -1.95 2.84
C VAL A 51 -0.95 -2.36 2.75
N LEU A 52 -0.65 -3.62 3.06
CA LEU A 52 0.71 -4.15 3.09
C LEU A 52 1.36 -4.18 1.69
N HIS A 53 0.63 -4.67 0.69
CA HIS A 53 1.08 -4.65 -0.72
C HIS A 53 1.35 -3.23 -1.21
N SER A 54 0.43 -2.31 -0.94
CA SER A 54 0.55 -0.91 -1.37
C SER A 54 1.76 -0.29 -0.67
N MET A 55 1.83 -0.37 0.66
CA MET A 55 2.92 0.20 1.45
C MET A 55 4.31 -0.26 0.96
N ALA A 56 4.45 -1.55 0.66
CA ALA A 56 5.71 -2.10 0.16
C ALA A 56 6.12 -1.49 -1.19
N LEU A 57 5.17 -1.22 -2.09
CA LEU A 57 5.45 -0.55 -3.36
C LEU A 57 5.68 0.96 -3.20
N LEU A 58 4.97 1.63 -2.29
CA LEU A 58 5.16 3.05 -2.03
C LEU A 58 6.57 3.32 -1.48
N ILE A 59 7.02 2.51 -0.51
CA ILE A 59 8.40 2.60 0.00
C ILE A 59 9.42 2.31 -1.12
N TYR A 60 9.15 1.35 -2.00
CA TYR A 60 10.02 1.10 -3.15
C TYR A 60 10.12 2.32 -4.07
N ILE A 61 9.04 3.05 -4.31
CA ILE A 61 9.05 4.25 -5.15
C ILE A 61 9.74 5.41 -4.42
N ALA A 62 9.34 5.71 -3.19
CA ALA A 62 9.93 6.80 -2.41
C ALA A 62 11.44 6.63 -2.17
N LYS A 63 11.95 5.39 -2.13
CA LYS A 63 13.40 5.12 -2.09
C LYS A 63 14.11 5.34 -3.43
N ALA A 64 13.47 5.90 -4.45
CA ALA A 64 14.10 6.31 -5.69
C ALA A 64 15.23 7.31 -5.42
N ASN A 65 14.91 8.36 -4.68
CA ASN A 65 15.79 9.52 -4.49
C ASN A 65 16.71 9.43 -3.26
N ARG A 66 16.67 8.30 -2.55
CA ARG A 66 17.39 7.97 -1.30
C ARG A 66 16.99 8.85 -0.11
N VAL A 67 16.85 8.19 1.02
CA VAL A 67 16.29 8.68 2.30
C VAL A 67 14.85 9.16 2.14
N ILE A 68 13.94 8.47 2.81
CA ILE A 68 12.55 8.95 2.92
C ILE A 68 12.52 9.93 4.09
N GLU A 69 12.20 11.19 3.81
CA GLU A 69 12.03 12.21 4.84
C GLU A 69 10.76 11.94 5.67
N PRO A 70 10.71 12.35 6.96
CA PRO A 70 9.54 12.16 7.81
C PRO A 70 8.23 12.71 7.22
N GLU A 71 8.31 13.81 6.48
CA GLU A 71 7.19 14.46 5.80
C GLU A 71 6.63 13.56 4.70
N VAL A 72 7.52 12.93 3.91
CA VAL A 72 7.14 11.96 2.88
C VAL A 72 6.52 10.72 3.49
N LYS A 73 7.06 10.22 4.62
CA LYS A 73 6.44 9.13 5.39
C LYS A 73 5.00 9.49 5.80
N GLN A 74 4.82 10.68 6.38
CA GLN A 74 3.50 11.12 6.84
C GLN A 74 2.53 11.22 5.66
N GLN A 75 2.96 11.81 4.54
CA GLN A 75 2.15 11.93 3.33
C GLN A 75 1.76 10.55 2.76
N ILE A 76 2.69 9.59 2.70
CA ILE A 76 2.41 8.21 2.27
C ILE A 76 1.32 7.56 3.13
N ILE A 77 1.40 7.74 4.45
CA ILE A 77 0.41 7.19 5.39
C ILE A 77 -0.95 7.90 5.21
N GLU A 78 -0.94 9.21 5.04
CA GLU A 78 -2.15 10.01 4.82
C GLU A 78 -2.82 9.66 3.50
N ASP A 79 -2.09 9.58 2.40
CA ASP A 79 -2.63 9.20 1.09
C ASP A 79 -3.14 7.77 1.09
N LEU A 80 -2.38 6.82 1.66
CA LEU A 80 -2.82 5.44 1.79
C LEU A 80 -4.11 5.35 2.62
N THR A 81 -4.17 6.04 3.75
CA THR A 81 -5.38 6.03 4.59
C THR A 81 -6.54 6.72 3.88
N PHE A 82 -6.36 7.93 3.36
CA PHE A 82 -7.37 8.70 2.65
C PHE A 82 -7.96 7.93 1.46
N GLN A 83 -7.10 7.32 0.64
CA GLN A 83 -7.55 6.55 -0.52
C GLN A 83 -8.24 5.24 -0.10
N LEU A 84 -7.85 4.62 1.03
CA LEU A 84 -8.58 3.49 1.60
C LEU A 84 -9.97 3.89 2.12
N HIS A 85 -10.22 5.17 2.43
CA HIS A 85 -11.56 5.70 2.70
C HIS A 85 -12.36 5.98 1.42
N GLN A 86 -11.70 6.28 0.30
CA GLN A 86 -12.32 6.70 -0.97
C GLN A 86 -12.79 5.56 -1.89
N ARG A 87 -13.04 4.34 -1.39
CA ARG A 87 -13.43 3.21 -2.27
C ARG A 87 -14.58 3.55 -3.22
N PRO A 88 -14.55 3.04 -4.48
CA PRO A 88 -15.49 3.41 -5.53
C PRO A 88 -16.95 3.31 -5.05
N PRO A 89 -17.85 4.20 -5.51
CA PRO A 89 -19.16 4.45 -4.91
C PRO A 89 -20.13 3.25 -4.86
N ARG A 90 -19.76 2.10 -5.42
CA ARG A 90 -20.53 0.85 -5.40
C ARG A 90 -20.08 -0.16 -4.34
N GLU A 91 -18.92 0.01 -3.73
CA GLU A 91 -18.42 -0.89 -2.70
C GLU A 91 -18.46 -0.21 -1.32
N TYR A 92 -19.52 -0.53 -0.57
CA TYR A 92 -19.63 -0.34 0.88
C TYR A 92 -19.72 1.11 1.41
N GLN A 93 -20.88 1.73 1.25
CA GLN A 93 -21.30 2.92 2.04
C GLN A 93 -21.21 2.71 3.57
N LYS A 94 -21.08 1.46 4.05
CA LYS A 94 -21.02 1.10 5.47
C LYS A 94 -19.62 1.10 6.09
N LEU A 95 -18.56 1.35 5.31
CA LEU A 95 -17.17 1.42 5.79
C LEU A 95 -16.62 2.85 5.85
N LYS A 96 -17.53 3.84 5.90
CA LYS A 96 -17.21 5.26 6.05
C LYS A 96 -16.84 5.63 7.50
N ASP A 97 -16.20 4.70 8.21
CA ASP A 97 -15.66 4.95 9.54
C ASP A 97 -14.21 5.44 9.36
N GLU A 98 -13.93 6.63 9.88
CA GLU A 98 -12.61 7.24 9.86
C GLU A 98 -11.56 6.30 10.47
N PHE A 99 -10.38 6.17 9.84
CA PHE A 99 -9.25 5.47 10.46
C PHE A 99 -8.90 6.19 11.76
N GLY A 100 -9.14 5.52 12.88
CA GLY A 100 -8.85 6.04 14.21
C GLY A 100 -7.35 6.07 14.47
N THR A 101 -6.98 6.63 15.63
CA THR A 101 -5.59 6.73 16.09
C THR A 101 -4.89 5.36 16.13
N TYR A 102 -5.63 4.30 16.47
CA TYR A 102 -5.09 2.94 16.57
C TYR A 102 -4.72 2.36 15.19
N GLU A 103 -5.59 2.49 14.19
CA GLU A 103 -5.30 2.00 12.84
C GLU A 103 -4.14 2.77 12.19
N LYS A 104 -4.06 4.09 12.42
CA LYS A 104 -2.93 4.90 11.95
C LYS A 104 -1.61 4.47 12.60
N GLU A 105 -1.62 4.10 13.88
CA GLU A 105 -0.44 3.57 14.57
C GLU A 105 0.01 2.23 13.96
N ILE A 106 -0.94 1.33 13.65
CA ILE A 106 -0.62 0.06 12.96
C ILE A 106 0.02 0.34 11.60
N ILE A 107 -0.58 1.21 10.78
CA ILE A 107 -0.06 1.55 9.44
C ILE A 107 1.34 2.17 9.55
N SER A 108 1.56 3.05 10.54
CA SER A 108 2.88 3.63 10.80
C SER A 108 3.91 2.57 11.18
N ASN A 109 3.56 1.61 12.03
CA ASN A 109 4.49 0.53 12.38
C ASN A 109 4.75 -0.42 11.19
N ILE A 110 3.74 -0.68 10.34
CA ILE A 110 3.93 -1.42 9.07
C ILE A 110 4.93 -0.69 8.19
N PHE A 111 4.78 0.63 8.05
CA PHE A 111 5.72 1.45 7.27
C PHE A 111 7.15 1.27 7.80
N ASP A 112 7.36 1.45 9.11
CA ASP A 112 8.69 1.38 9.72
C ASP A 112 9.32 -0.01 9.58
N THR A 113 8.52 -1.06 9.77
CA THR A 113 8.96 -2.44 9.62
C THR A 113 9.40 -2.72 8.17
N ILE A 114 8.57 -2.36 7.20
CA ILE A 114 8.90 -2.58 5.78
C ILE A 114 10.11 -1.74 5.36
N LEU A 115 10.20 -0.48 5.82
CA LEU A 115 11.33 0.39 5.51
C LEU A 115 12.64 -0.21 6.05
N ALA A 116 12.64 -0.73 7.28
CA ALA A 116 13.81 -1.41 7.84
C ALA A 116 14.22 -2.62 6.99
N GLU A 117 13.28 -3.45 6.54
CA GLU A 117 13.59 -4.59 5.66
C GLU A 117 14.18 -4.16 4.32
N TYR A 118 13.71 -3.04 3.75
CA TYR A 118 14.29 -2.46 2.53
C TYR A 118 15.73 -1.99 2.78
N GLU A 119 16.01 -1.39 3.94
CA GLU A 119 17.35 -0.93 4.31
C GLU A 119 18.32 -2.08 4.57
N GLU A 120 17.82 -3.19 5.08
CA GLU A 120 18.57 -4.44 5.27
C GLU A 120 18.73 -5.26 3.97
N GLY A 121 18.12 -4.82 2.86
CA GLY A 121 18.20 -5.52 1.56
C GLY A 121 17.42 -6.83 1.51
N LYS A 122 16.41 -7.01 2.38
CA LYS A 122 15.63 -8.25 2.52
C LYS A 122 14.38 -8.30 1.63
N VAL A 123 14.01 -7.16 1.05
CA VAL A 123 12.78 -7.04 0.25
C VAL A 123 13.03 -7.35 -1.21
N ASP A 124 12.28 -8.34 -1.73
CA ASP A 124 12.20 -8.62 -3.16
C ASP A 124 10.89 -8.05 -3.74
N VAL A 125 11.02 -6.92 -4.44
CA VAL A 125 9.91 -6.24 -5.13
C VAL A 125 9.22 -7.15 -6.15
N ASN A 126 9.95 -8.08 -6.78
CA ASN A 126 9.34 -9.03 -7.71
C ASN A 126 8.45 -10.04 -6.97
N LYS A 127 8.83 -10.47 -5.77
CA LYS A 127 7.95 -11.32 -4.93
C LYS A 127 6.68 -10.56 -4.55
N ILE A 128 6.78 -9.30 -4.14
CA ILE A 128 5.63 -8.44 -3.82
C ILE A 128 4.70 -8.32 -5.03
N ILE A 129 5.24 -7.97 -6.20
CA ILE A 129 4.43 -7.81 -7.42
C ILE A 129 3.82 -9.14 -7.86
N LYS A 130 4.51 -10.27 -7.65
CA LYS A 130 3.95 -11.60 -7.89
C LYS A 130 2.77 -11.89 -6.96
N ALA A 131 2.88 -11.58 -5.67
CA ALA A 131 1.80 -11.72 -4.70
C ALA A 131 0.57 -10.89 -5.10
N ILE A 132 0.78 -9.61 -5.43
CA ILE A 132 -0.26 -8.70 -5.93
C ILE A 132 -0.94 -9.29 -7.19
N ASN A 133 -0.16 -9.81 -8.13
CA ASN A 133 -0.67 -10.42 -9.35
C ASN A 133 -1.52 -11.68 -9.08
N ILE A 134 -1.21 -12.45 -8.04
CA ILE A 134 -1.96 -13.64 -7.63
C ILE A 134 -3.25 -13.23 -6.92
N VAL A 135 -3.14 -12.38 -5.89
CA VAL A 135 -4.27 -11.94 -5.05
C VAL A 135 -5.28 -11.17 -5.89
N TYR A 136 -4.83 -10.25 -6.74
CA TYR A 136 -5.70 -9.40 -7.57
C TYR A 136 -5.73 -9.85 -9.04
N LYS A 137 -5.58 -11.16 -9.31
CA LYS A 137 -5.64 -11.71 -10.68
C LYS A 137 -6.91 -11.30 -11.44
N ASN A 138 -8.04 -11.30 -10.75
CA ASN A 138 -9.35 -11.01 -11.32
C ASN A 138 -9.90 -9.64 -10.90
N ASN A 139 -9.07 -8.78 -10.30
CA ASN A 139 -9.47 -7.46 -9.83
C ASN A 139 -8.50 -6.40 -10.37
N LEU A 140 -8.76 -5.94 -11.60
CA LEU A 140 -7.94 -4.92 -12.27
C LEU A 140 -8.05 -3.57 -11.57
N GLU A 141 -9.21 -3.25 -11.01
CA GLU A 141 -9.44 -2.00 -10.27
C GLU A 141 -8.46 -1.85 -9.11
N LYS A 142 -8.22 -2.92 -8.34
CA LYS A 142 -7.22 -2.90 -7.25
C LYS A 142 -5.79 -2.72 -7.75
N ARG A 143 -5.46 -3.19 -8.96
CA ARG A 143 -4.13 -2.95 -9.55
C ARG A 143 -3.96 -1.52 -9.99
N TYR A 144 -4.98 -0.95 -10.63
CA TYR A 144 -4.99 0.46 -11.02
C TYR A 144 -4.95 1.36 -9.79
N TYR A 145 -5.67 1.00 -8.74
CA TYR A 145 -5.62 1.66 -7.45
C TYR A 145 -4.22 1.66 -6.84
N ILE A 146 -3.53 0.52 -6.81
CA ILE A 146 -2.13 0.44 -6.35
C ILE A 146 -1.23 1.35 -7.19
N LEU A 147 -1.38 1.33 -8.52
CA LEU A 147 -0.62 2.21 -9.42
C LEU A 147 -0.90 3.69 -9.15
N ARG A 148 -2.14 4.04 -8.82
CA ARG A 148 -2.53 5.40 -8.51
C ARG A 148 -1.89 5.90 -7.21
N LEU A 149 -1.85 5.06 -6.17
CA LEU A 149 -1.11 5.35 -4.93
C LEU A 149 0.38 5.59 -5.20
N CYS A 150 0.96 4.83 -6.13
CA CYS A 150 2.36 4.99 -6.53
C CYS A 150 2.63 6.41 -7.07
N TYR A 151 1.71 6.98 -7.85
CA TYR A 151 1.82 8.36 -8.33
C TYR A 151 1.63 9.38 -7.21
N TYR A 152 0.62 9.24 -6.34
CA TYR A 152 0.47 10.15 -5.19
C TYR A 152 1.72 10.22 -4.32
N CYS A 153 2.30 9.06 -4.02
CA CYS A 153 3.55 8.97 -3.28
C CYS A 153 4.69 9.70 -3.98
N ALA A 154 4.84 9.54 -5.29
CA ALA A 154 5.90 10.21 -6.05
C ALA A 154 5.66 11.71 -6.25
N TYR A 155 4.41 12.18 -6.14
CA TYR A 155 4.08 13.61 -6.15
C TYR A 155 4.00 14.22 -4.75
N SER A 156 4.39 13.50 -3.70
CA SER A 156 4.27 13.97 -2.31
C SER A 156 5.07 15.25 -2.02
N ASP A 157 6.16 15.47 -2.75
CA ASP A 157 6.99 16.69 -2.72
C ASP A 157 6.59 17.71 -3.81
N ASN A 158 5.46 17.50 -4.49
CA ASN A 158 4.94 18.23 -5.64
C ASN A 158 5.79 18.10 -6.92
N TYR A 159 6.68 17.11 -7.02
CA TYR A 159 7.50 16.90 -8.20
C TYR A 159 7.76 15.42 -8.48
N LEU A 160 7.41 14.94 -9.67
CA LEU A 160 7.75 13.59 -10.08
C LEU A 160 9.19 13.52 -10.60
N ASP A 161 10.07 12.85 -9.87
CA ASP A 161 11.44 12.61 -10.34
C ASP A 161 11.50 11.54 -11.44
N LYS A 162 12.54 11.60 -12.27
CA LYS A 162 12.78 10.64 -13.35
C LYS A 162 12.97 9.20 -12.85
N GLU A 163 13.69 8.99 -11.74
CA GLU A 163 13.88 7.67 -11.13
C GLU A 163 12.54 7.12 -10.62
N GLU A 164 11.71 7.95 -10.00
CA GLU A 164 10.36 7.57 -9.54
C GLU A 164 9.47 7.20 -10.71
N ALA A 165 9.42 8.03 -11.75
CA ALA A 165 8.69 7.74 -12.98
C ALA A 165 9.12 6.41 -13.61
N ASN A 166 10.43 6.12 -13.65
CA ASN A 166 10.96 4.86 -14.15
C ASN A 166 10.51 3.66 -13.30
N ARG A 167 10.54 3.78 -11.96
CA ARG A 167 10.08 2.72 -11.05
C ARG A 167 8.58 2.48 -11.20
N ILE A 168 7.78 3.55 -11.32
CA ILE A 168 6.34 3.44 -11.55
C ILE A 168 6.05 2.73 -12.87
N ALA A 169 6.75 3.08 -13.95
CA ALA A 169 6.62 2.41 -15.24
C ALA A 169 6.99 0.92 -15.16
N GLU A 170 8.07 0.58 -14.43
CA GLU A 170 8.46 -0.81 -14.20
C GLU A 170 7.40 -1.60 -13.41
N VAL A 171 6.87 -0.99 -12.35
CA VAL A 171 5.77 -1.56 -11.54
C VAL A 171 4.53 -1.77 -12.40
N ALA A 172 4.09 -0.77 -13.16
CA ALA A 172 2.93 -0.86 -14.05
C ALA A 172 3.06 -2.03 -15.04
N LYS A 173 4.23 -2.14 -15.70
CA LYS A 173 4.54 -3.23 -16.62
C LYS A 173 4.45 -4.59 -15.94
N LYS A 174 5.03 -4.75 -14.75
CA LYS A 174 5.00 -6.01 -14.00
C LYS A 174 3.61 -6.34 -13.42
N LEU A 175 2.79 -5.32 -13.16
CA LEU A 175 1.37 -5.46 -12.81
C LEU A 175 0.47 -5.76 -14.03
N LYS A 176 1.06 -5.78 -15.24
CA LYS A 176 0.36 -5.99 -16.52
C LYS A 176 -0.66 -4.89 -16.82
N ILE A 177 -0.33 -3.66 -16.46
CA ILE A 177 -1.10 -2.46 -16.79
C ILE A 177 -0.54 -1.91 -18.10
N GLY A 178 -1.42 -1.63 -19.07
CA GLY A 178 -1.04 -1.05 -20.37
C GLY A 178 -0.53 0.38 -20.22
N ASP A 179 0.30 0.83 -21.16
CA ASP A 179 0.86 2.19 -21.14
C ASP A 179 -0.22 3.26 -21.29
N ASP A 180 -1.28 2.97 -22.04
CA ASP A 180 -2.47 3.82 -22.20
C ASP A 180 -3.18 4.04 -20.86
N VAL A 181 -3.43 2.96 -20.11
CA VAL A 181 -4.05 3.02 -18.79
C VAL A 181 -3.13 3.70 -17.78
N ARG A 182 -1.83 3.41 -17.85
CA ARG A 182 -0.83 4.06 -16.98
C ARG A 182 -0.84 5.58 -17.16
N GLN A 183 -0.84 6.05 -18.41
CA GLN A 183 -0.91 7.49 -18.72
C GLN A 183 -2.21 8.12 -18.23
N ALA A 184 -3.36 7.46 -18.45
CA ALA A 184 -4.63 7.96 -17.96
C ALA A 184 -4.65 8.10 -16.42
N VAL A 185 -4.11 7.12 -15.69
CA VAL A 185 -4.01 7.18 -14.22
C VAL A 185 -3.09 8.33 -13.76
N GLU A 186 -1.99 8.56 -14.47
CA GLU A 186 -1.07 9.68 -14.20
C GLU A 186 -1.77 11.04 -14.36
N GLU A 187 -2.49 11.23 -15.47
CA GLU A 187 -3.26 12.44 -15.76
C GLU A 187 -4.34 12.70 -14.69
N GLU A 188 -5.10 11.66 -14.31
CA GLU A 188 -6.12 11.77 -13.25
C GLU A 188 -5.53 12.21 -11.91
N VAL A 189 -4.36 11.68 -11.52
CA VAL A 189 -3.70 12.06 -10.27
C VAL A 189 -3.25 13.51 -10.30
N ILE A 190 -2.67 13.96 -11.42
CA ILE A 190 -2.24 15.35 -11.60
C ILE A 190 -3.44 16.30 -11.48
N ASP A 191 -4.55 16.00 -12.16
CA ASP A 191 -5.75 16.83 -12.15
C ASP A 191 -6.33 16.97 -10.73
N GLU A 192 -6.34 15.88 -9.97
CA GLU A 192 -6.85 15.90 -8.60
C GLU A 192 -5.94 16.64 -7.61
N LEU A 193 -4.62 16.48 -7.75
CA LEU A 193 -3.66 17.24 -6.95
C LEU A 193 -3.83 18.74 -7.22
N GLN A 194 -3.98 19.14 -8.48
CA GLN A 194 -4.25 20.54 -8.84
C GLN A 194 -5.58 21.06 -8.27
N ALA A 195 -6.64 20.23 -8.33
CA ALA A 195 -7.95 20.60 -7.78
C ALA A 195 -7.94 20.77 -6.26
N SER A 196 -7.05 20.07 -5.54
CA SER A 196 -6.93 20.15 -4.08
C SER A 196 -6.17 21.39 -3.57
N MET A 197 -5.47 22.11 -4.46
CA MET A 197 -4.72 23.33 -4.15
C MET A 197 -5.55 24.63 -4.25
N HIS A 198 -6.82 24.54 -4.63
CA HIS A 198 -7.77 25.65 -4.81
C HIS A 198 -8.89 25.62 -3.77
#